data_AF-M3G5N2-F1
#
_entry.id   AF-M3G5N2-F1
#
_cell.length_a   1.000
_cell.length_b   1.000
_cell.length_c   1.000
_cell.angle_alpha   90.00
_cell.angle_beta   90.00
_cell.angle_gamma   90.00
#
_symmetry.space_group_name_H-M   'P 1'
#
loop_
_entity.id
_entity.type
_entity.pdbx_description
1 polymer ?
#
loop_
_entity_poly.entity_id
_entity_poly.type
_entity_poly.pdbx_seq_one_letter_code
_entity_poly.pdbx_strand_id
1 'polypeptide(L)'
;ICNLGSGSVDIRSLEIRDSSSADRLVEYSFRFGNNLPVGWNDFNPSTFTWSFGDRFLNSGECGYVLSPNFKNESVPFSSVTFRKIFTIDKTNTIGNGIGKNEGLDLFQEIQGVLFHIHSYGNQLSPFPFAIDAETDDLILLKENRTGDSISDYEIKKKERL
;
A
#
# COMPACT_ATOMS: atom_id res chain seq x y z
N ILE A 1 -2.41 3.69 -2.70
CA ILE A 1 -1.73 4.86 -3.28
C ILE A 1 -2.51 5.35 -4.50
N CYS A 2 -2.62 6.66 -4.70
CA CYS A 2 -3.36 7.28 -5.79
C CYS A 2 -2.50 8.34 -6.48
N ASN A 3 -2.49 8.37 -7.81
CA ASN A 3 -1.85 9.43 -8.55
C ASN A 3 -2.85 10.57 -8.81
N LEU A 4 -2.74 11.63 -8.00
CA LEU A 4 -3.54 12.84 -8.15
C LEU A 4 -2.87 13.89 -9.05
N GLY A 5 -1.68 13.59 -9.58
CA GLY A 5 -0.96 14.44 -10.52
C GLY A 5 -1.51 14.32 -11.94
N SER A 6 -1.04 15.21 -12.83
CA SER A 6 -1.46 15.27 -14.23
C SER A 6 -0.70 14.32 -15.17
N GLY A 7 0.46 13.81 -14.74
CA GLY A 7 1.30 12.90 -15.50
C GLY A 7 1.22 11.46 -14.99
N SER A 8 1.60 10.50 -15.84
CA SER A 8 1.78 9.12 -15.41
C SER A 8 3.02 8.98 -14.54
N VAL A 9 2.94 8.20 -13.46
CA VAL A 9 4.05 7.93 -12.54
C VAL A 9 4.48 6.49 -12.71
N ASP A 10 5.76 6.26 -12.94
CA ASP A 10 6.36 4.93 -12.87
C ASP A 10 6.50 4.51 -11.41
N ILE A 11 5.85 3.41 -11.02
CA ILE A 11 5.85 2.97 -9.62
C ILE A 11 7.25 2.66 -9.11
N ARG A 12 8.17 2.26 -10.00
CA ARG A 12 9.56 1.96 -9.65
C ARG A 12 10.41 3.20 -9.32
N SER A 13 9.87 4.39 -9.58
CA SER A 13 10.43 5.65 -9.07
C SER A 13 10.02 5.92 -7.62
N LEU A 14 9.09 5.15 -7.05
CA LEU A 14 8.64 5.33 -5.68
C LEU A 14 9.43 4.45 -4.71
N GLU A 15 9.72 5.02 -3.56
CA GLU A 15 10.38 4.34 -2.44
C GLU A 15 9.50 4.48 -1.21
N ILE A 16 9.21 3.35 -0.58
CA ILE A 16 8.49 3.29 0.70
C ILE A 16 9.50 3.10 1.82
N ARG A 17 9.32 3.81 2.92
CA ARG A 17 10.18 3.74 4.10
C ARG A 17 9.35 3.54 5.36
N ASP A 18 9.82 2.65 6.23
CA ASP A 18 9.41 2.60 7.63
C ASP A 18 10.56 3.16 8.51
N SER A 19 10.43 3.00 9.84
CA SER A 19 11.43 3.47 10.81
C SER A 19 12.83 2.83 10.70
N SER A 20 12.94 1.69 10.01
CA SER A 20 14.10 0.81 10.00
C SER A 20 14.58 0.42 8.59
N SER A 21 13.69 0.53 7.59
CA SER A 21 13.85 -0.06 6.26
C SER A 21 13.36 0.90 5.18
N ALA A 22 14.01 0.85 4.02
CA ALA A 22 13.62 1.59 2.82
C ALA A 22 13.71 0.65 1.62
N ASP A 23 12.72 0.67 0.74
CA ASP A 23 12.75 -0.13 -0.47
C ASP A 23 11.82 0.41 -1.56
N ARG A 24 12.09 0.03 -2.80
CA ARG A 24 11.32 0.47 -3.96
C ARG A 24 10.02 -0.27 -4.09
N LEU A 25 9.03 0.41 -4.65
CA LEU A 25 7.80 -0.22 -5.11
C LEU A 25 8.01 -0.84 -6.50
N VAL A 26 7.38 -2.00 -6.70
CA VAL A 26 7.38 -2.73 -7.96
C VAL A 26 5.99 -3.30 -8.21
N GLU A 27 5.75 -3.77 -9.42
CA GLU A 27 4.54 -4.50 -9.76
C GLU A 27 4.54 -5.84 -9.02
N TYR A 28 3.39 -6.30 -8.54
CA TYR A 28 3.33 -7.55 -7.79
C TYR A 28 3.92 -8.74 -8.57
N SER A 29 3.64 -8.81 -9.87
CA SER A 29 4.14 -9.86 -10.76
C SER A 29 5.64 -9.82 -10.99
N PHE A 30 6.31 -8.69 -10.74
CA PHE A 30 7.77 -8.64 -10.80
C PHE A 30 8.40 -9.55 -9.75
N ARG A 31 7.82 -9.59 -8.55
CA ARG A 31 8.31 -10.41 -7.45
C ARG A 31 7.73 -11.82 -7.45
N PHE A 32 6.47 -11.97 -7.85
CA PHE A 32 5.71 -13.21 -7.67
C PHE A 32 5.25 -13.88 -8.97
N GLY A 33 5.62 -13.33 -10.13
CA GLY A 33 5.19 -13.82 -11.44
C GLY A 33 3.67 -13.71 -11.64
N ASN A 34 3.10 -14.66 -12.37
CA ASN A 34 1.65 -14.70 -12.63
C ASN A 34 0.82 -15.32 -11.49
N ASN A 35 1.44 -15.57 -10.32
CA ASN A 35 0.74 -16.13 -9.18
C ASN A 35 -0.10 -15.05 -8.52
N LEU A 36 -1.31 -15.39 -8.09
CA LEU A 36 -2.12 -14.52 -7.24
C LEU A 36 -1.74 -14.75 -5.76
N PRO A 37 -2.01 -13.77 -4.88
CA PRO A 37 -2.02 -14.03 -3.43
C PRO A 37 -2.88 -15.25 -3.07
N VAL A 38 -2.44 -16.04 -2.10
CA VAL A 38 -3.23 -17.17 -1.58
C VAL A 38 -4.55 -16.64 -1.01
N GLY A 39 -5.67 -17.29 -1.36
CA GLY A 39 -7.01 -16.86 -0.95
C GLY A 39 -7.56 -15.66 -1.74
N TRP A 40 -6.87 -15.20 -2.80
CA TRP A 40 -7.35 -14.07 -3.61
C TRP A 40 -8.78 -14.24 -4.11
N ASN A 41 -9.09 -15.40 -4.69
CA ASN A 41 -10.40 -15.68 -5.28
C ASN A 41 -11.53 -15.78 -4.24
N ASP A 42 -11.20 -15.98 -2.96
CA ASP A 42 -12.19 -16.07 -1.88
C ASP A 42 -12.80 -14.70 -1.59
N PHE A 43 -11.99 -13.63 -1.69
CA PHE A 43 -12.43 -12.25 -1.44
C PHE A 43 -12.63 -11.44 -2.73
N ASN A 44 -11.96 -11.82 -3.83
CA ASN A 44 -11.90 -11.06 -5.08
C ASN A 44 -12.21 -12.00 -6.27
N PRO A 45 -13.48 -12.44 -6.43
CA PRO A 45 -13.86 -13.54 -7.31
C PRO A 45 -13.65 -13.28 -8.81
N SER A 46 -13.36 -12.03 -9.20
CA SER A 46 -12.99 -11.68 -10.57
C SER A 46 -11.63 -11.00 -10.58
N THR A 47 -10.66 -11.62 -11.27
CA THR A 47 -9.33 -11.07 -11.53
C THR A 47 -9.26 -10.29 -12.84
N PHE A 48 -10.28 -10.40 -13.71
CA PHE A 48 -10.28 -9.81 -15.06
C PHE A 48 -10.07 -8.29 -15.05
N THR A 49 -10.43 -7.64 -13.95
CA THR A 49 -10.28 -6.21 -13.79
C THR A 49 -9.00 -5.80 -13.06
N TRP A 50 -8.21 -6.73 -12.52
CA TRP A 50 -7.03 -6.43 -11.70
C TRP A 50 -5.75 -6.56 -12.52
N SER A 51 -4.82 -5.63 -12.32
CA SER A 51 -3.52 -5.60 -12.95
C SER A 51 -2.43 -5.82 -11.91
N PHE A 52 -1.64 -6.88 -12.10
CA PHE A 52 -0.51 -7.24 -11.26
C PHE A 52 0.84 -6.92 -11.92
N GLY A 53 0.84 -6.47 -13.18
CA GLY A 53 2.05 -6.26 -13.98
C GLY A 53 2.16 -4.91 -14.66
N ASP A 54 1.19 -4.03 -14.46
CA ASP A 54 1.31 -2.65 -14.93
C ASP A 54 2.18 -1.85 -13.96
N ARG A 55 3.24 -1.26 -14.50
CA ARG A 55 4.21 -0.43 -13.76
C ARG A 55 3.79 1.00 -13.58
N PHE A 56 2.88 1.48 -14.43
CA PHE A 56 2.52 2.87 -14.46
C PHE A 56 1.27 3.09 -13.62
N LEU A 57 1.24 4.20 -12.90
CA LEU A 57 0.03 4.71 -12.26
C LEU A 57 -0.33 6.00 -13.00
N ASN A 58 -1.34 5.94 -13.87
CA ASN A 58 -1.76 7.09 -14.66
C ASN A 58 -2.52 8.11 -13.79
N SER A 59 -2.68 9.32 -14.31
CA SER A 59 -3.44 10.37 -13.64
C SER A 59 -4.85 9.88 -13.28
N GLY A 60 -5.24 10.05 -12.01
CA GLY A 60 -6.53 9.63 -11.46
C GLY A 60 -6.63 8.14 -11.09
N GLU A 61 -5.61 7.33 -11.38
CA GLU A 61 -5.60 5.92 -10.99
C GLU A 61 -5.05 5.72 -9.58
N CYS A 62 -5.51 4.65 -8.94
CA CYS A 62 -4.96 4.18 -7.68
C CYS A 62 -4.65 2.68 -7.74
N GLY A 63 -3.76 2.27 -6.85
CA GLY A 63 -3.44 0.87 -6.61
C GLY A 63 -3.15 0.59 -5.15
N TYR A 64 -3.16 -0.69 -4.81
CA TYR A 64 -2.78 -1.18 -3.50
C TYR A 64 -1.32 -1.62 -3.51
N VAL A 65 -0.63 -1.33 -2.41
CA VAL A 65 0.72 -1.85 -2.16
C VAL A 65 0.57 -2.95 -1.12
N LEU A 66 0.89 -4.17 -1.51
CA LEU A 66 0.86 -5.33 -0.62
C LEU A 66 2.25 -5.56 -0.07
N SER A 67 2.35 -5.77 1.24
CA SER A 67 3.62 -6.25 1.78
C SER A 67 3.92 -7.63 1.21
N PRO A 68 5.20 -8.04 1.15
CA PRO A 68 5.56 -9.29 0.49
C PRO A 68 4.94 -10.54 1.13
N ASN A 69 4.64 -10.46 2.44
CA ASN A 69 3.99 -11.54 3.17
C ASN A 69 2.53 -11.77 2.72
N PHE A 70 1.87 -10.76 2.14
CA PHE A 70 0.57 -10.93 1.50
C PHE A 70 0.57 -11.89 0.32
N LYS A 71 1.72 -12.41 -0.13
CA LYS A 71 1.73 -13.58 -1.02
C LYS A 71 0.90 -14.74 -0.44
N ASN A 72 0.90 -14.93 0.87
CA ASN A 72 0.29 -16.08 1.54
C ASN A 72 -1.08 -15.78 2.15
N GLU A 73 -1.65 -14.60 1.90
CA GLU A 73 -2.95 -14.21 2.43
C GLU A 73 -3.67 -13.23 1.50
N SER A 74 -4.98 -13.09 1.68
CA SER A 74 -5.78 -12.09 0.98
C SER A 74 -6.76 -11.43 1.95
N VAL A 75 -7.21 -10.25 1.56
CA VAL A 75 -8.16 -9.43 2.30
C VAL A 75 -9.18 -8.85 1.32
N PRO A 76 -10.41 -8.52 1.78
CA PRO A 76 -11.32 -7.73 0.97
C PRO A 76 -10.74 -6.32 0.79
N PHE A 77 -10.61 -5.89 -0.47
CA PHE A 77 -10.19 -4.53 -0.78
C PHE A 77 -11.34 -3.55 -0.61
N SER A 78 -11.06 -2.38 -0.04
CA SER A 78 -12.08 -1.36 0.23
C SER A 78 -12.74 -0.80 -1.03
N SER A 79 -12.05 -0.86 -2.17
CA SER A 79 -12.60 -0.49 -3.46
C SER A 79 -12.07 -1.34 -4.61
N VAL A 80 -12.98 -1.75 -5.49
CA VAL A 80 -12.70 -2.43 -6.77
C VAL A 80 -12.40 -1.46 -7.92
N THR A 81 -12.47 -0.15 -7.69
CA THR A 81 -11.97 0.85 -8.68
C THR A 81 -10.45 0.90 -8.71
N PHE A 82 -9.78 0.54 -7.60
CA PHE A 82 -8.33 0.56 -7.46
C PHE A 82 -7.77 -0.79 -7.87
N ARG A 83 -7.45 -0.93 -9.15
CA ARG A 83 -7.25 -2.23 -9.79
C ARG A 83 -5.79 -2.65 -9.93
N LYS A 84 -4.84 -1.81 -9.56
CA LYS A 84 -3.41 -2.10 -9.69
C LYS A 84 -2.84 -2.64 -8.38
N ILE A 85 -2.08 -3.72 -8.46
CA ILE A 85 -1.44 -4.36 -7.31
C ILE A 85 0.07 -4.24 -7.45
N PHE A 86 0.65 -3.56 -6.47
CA PHE A 86 2.07 -3.36 -6.30
C PHE A 86 2.57 -4.09 -5.07
N THR A 87 3.88 -4.23 -4.96
CA THR A 87 4.55 -4.75 -3.78
C THR A 87 5.91 -4.07 -3.63
N ILE A 88 6.68 -4.55 -2.66
CA ILE A 88 7.99 -4.05 -2.29
C ILE A 88 9.04 -4.96 -2.94
N ASP A 89 10.10 -4.38 -3.52
CA ASP A 89 11.07 -5.10 -4.37
C ASP A 89 11.75 -6.28 -3.65
N LYS A 90 12.53 -6.00 -2.60
CA LYS A 90 13.45 -6.96 -2.00
C LYS A 90 13.14 -7.25 -0.55
N THR A 91 13.04 -6.20 0.26
CA THR A 91 12.85 -6.34 1.69
C THR A 91 11.55 -7.07 1.95
N ASN A 92 11.55 -7.83 3.04
CA ASN A 92 10.34 -8.41 3.60
C ASN A 92 9.89 -7.65 4.82
N THR A 93 10.63 -6.67 5.35
CA THR A 93 10.35 -6.11 6.68
C THR A 93 9.25 -5.05 6.67
N ILE A 94 9.16 -4.28 5.59
CA ILE A 94 8.19 -3.20 5.46
C ILE A 94 6.78 -3.80 5.32
N GLY A 95 5.87 -3.42 6.22
CA GLY A 95 4.46 -3.81 6.17
C GLY A 95 4.18 -5.24 6.61
N ASN A 96 5.04 -5.86 7.43
CA ASN A 96 4.80 -7.17 8.05
C ASN A 96 3.79 -7.15 9.20
N GLY A 97 2.73 -6.36 9.03
CA GLY A 97 1.98 -5.76 10.12
C GLY A 97 2.55 -4.38 10.36
N ILE A 98 1.72 -3.35 10.15
CA ILE A 98 2.00 -2.01 10.66
C ILE A 98 2.01 -2.16 12.17
N GLY A 99 3.20 -2.23 12.77
CA GLY A 99 3.34 -2.40 14.20
C GLY A 99 2.68 -1.26 14.97
N LYS A 100 2.46 -1.48 16.27
CA LYS A 100 2.01 -0.43 17.20
C LYS A 100 2.95 0.79 17.08
N ASN A 101 2.45 1.88 16.49
CA ASN A 101 3.19 3.10 16.17
C ASN A 101 4.17 3.04 14.99
N GLU A 102 3.96 2.16 14.01
CA GLU A 102 4.73 2.17 12.77
C GLU A 102 4.13 3.14 11.76
N GLY A 103 4.95 4.10 11.33
CA GLY A 103 4.59 5.01 10.26
C GLY A 103 5.29 4.64 8.95
N LEU A 104 4.65 4.98 7.83
CA LEU A 104 5.19 4.76 6.48
C LEU A 104 5.31 6.08 5.75
N ASP A 105 6.46 6.30 5.13
CA ASP A 105 6.72 7.44 4.28
C ASP A 105 6.88 6.99 2.83
N LEU A 106 6.33 7.79 1.92
CA LEU A 106 6.45 7.57 0.49
C LEU A 106 7.28 8.68 -0.12
N PHE A 107 8.32 8.29 -0.85
CA PHE A 107 9.19 9.17 -1.60
C PHE A 107 9.08 8.88 -3.08
N GLN A 108 9.35 9.89 -3.90
CA GLN A 108 9.50 9.76 -5.35
C GLN A 108 10.89 10.22 -5.78
N GLU A 109 11.58 9.39 -6.55
CA GLU A 109 12.84 9.72 -7.19
C GLU A 109 12.59 10.49 -8.49
N ILE A 110 13.02 11.75 -8.54
CA ILE A 110 12.98 12.60 -9.73
C ILE A 110 14.40 13.04 -10.01
N GLN A 111 14.94 12.62 -11.17
CA GLN A 111 16.30 12.97 -11.60
C GLN A 111 17.39 12.62 -10.55
N GLY A 112 17.23 11.50 -9.85
CA GLY A 112 18.17 11.03 -8.82
C GLY A 112 18.00 11.66 -7.44
N VAL A 113 16.99 12.52 -7.25
CA VAL A 113 16.68 13.15 -5.95
C VAL A 113 15.37 12.59 -5.41
N LEU A 114 15.35 12.21 -4.14
CA LEU A 114 14.15 11.71 -3.46
C LEU A 114 13.36 12.87 -2.84
N PHE A 115 12.12 13.02 -3.30
CA PHE A 115 11.15 13.96 -2.77
C PHE A 115 10.14 13.23 -1.89
N HIS A 116 9.91 13.73 -0.69
CA HIS A 116 8.86 13.22 0.19
C HIS A 116 7.50 13.65 -0.36
N ILE A 117 6.60 12.69 -0.59
CA ILE A 117 5.30 12.95 -1.22
C ILE A 117 4.10 12.61 -0.34
N HIS A 118 4.24 11.70 0.62
CA HIS A 118 3.16 11.33 1.54
C HIS A 118 3.68 10.62 2.79
N SER A 119 2.89 10.65 3.87
CA SER A 119 3.12 9.89 5.10
C SER A 119 1.82 9.29 5.61
N TYR A 120 1.88 8.04 6.06
CA TYR A 120 0.90 7.41 6.93
C TYR A 120 1.49 7.36 8.35
N GLY A 121 0.85 8.02 9.31
CA GLY A 121 1.18 7.93 10.74
C GLY A 121 2.61 8.33 11.19
N ASN A 122 3.53 8.73 10.30
CA ASN A 122 4.97 8.90 10.65
C ASN A 122 5.47 10.33 10.87
N GLN A 123 6.64 10.39 11.54
CA GLN A 123 7.47 11.48 12.09
C GLN A 123 7.68 12.73 11.24
N LEU A 124 7.71 12.63 9.91
CA LEU A 124 7.94 13.78 9.04
C LEU A 124 6.65 14.51 8.67
N SER A 125 5.49 13.91 8.97
CA SER A 125 4.21 14.60 8.87
C SER A 125 4.20 15.79 9.84
N PRO A 126 3.64 16.95 9.44
CA PRO A 126 3.38 18.05 10.37
C PRO A 126 2.42 17.66 11.50
N PHE A 127 1.66 16.57 11.35
CA PHE A 127 0.73 16.04 12.35
C PHE A 127 0.91 14.52 12.49
N PRO A 128 1.96 14.07 13.20
CA PRO A 128 2.18 12.64 13.41
C PRO A 128 1.06 12.05 14.28
N PHE A 129 0.62 10.84 13.95
CA PHE A 129 -0.35 10.08 14.74
C PHE A 129 -0.03 8.60 14.68
N ALA A 130 -0.37 7.87 15.73
CA ALA A 130 -0.21 6.42 15.76
C ALA A 130 -1.55 5.75 16.07
N ILE A 131 -1.80 4.61 15.43
CA ILE A 131 -2.97 3.77 15.68
C ILE A 131 -2.48 2.55 16.45
N ASP A 132 -3.09 2.31 17.62
CA ASP A 132 -2.85 1.11 18.40
C ASP A 132 -3.65 -0.04 17.78
N ALA A 133 -2.95 -1.01 17.19
CA ALA A 133 -3.53 -2.16 16.53
C ALA A 133 -2.91 -3.44 17.10
N GLU A 134 -3.74 -4.46 17.29
CA GLU A 134 -3.35 -5.79 17.72
C GLU A 134 -3.14 -6.72 16.52
N THR A 135 -2.65 -7.93 16.77
CA THR A 135 -2.66 -8.99 15.74
C THR A 135 -4.08 -9.18 15.19
N ASP A 136 -4.18 -9.37 13.87
CA ASP A 136 -5.42 -9.50 13.09
C ASP A 136 -6.33 -8.27 13.04
N ASP A 137 -5.85 -7.11 13.52
CA ASP A 137 -6.49 -5.83 13.23
C ASP A 137 -6.16 -5.37 11.81
N LEU A 138 -7.20 -4.90 11.13
CA LEU A 138 -7.13 -4.25 9.84
C LEU A 138 -7.44 -2.78 10.04
N ILE A 139 -6.42 -1.94 9.82
CA ILE A 139 -6.56 -0.50 9.86
C ILE A 139 -7.03 -0.03 8.48
N LEU A 140 -8.28 0.41 8.39
CA LEU A 140 -8.92 0.79 7.13
C LEU A 140 -9.16 2.29 7.10
N LEU A 141 -8.78 2.93 5.99
CA LEU A 141 -9.16 4.31 5.72
C LEU A 141 -10.67 4.36 5.45
N LYS A 142 -11.39 5.21 6.19
CA LYS A 142 -12.82 5.44 5.97
C LYS A 142 -13.04 6.10 4.61
N GLU A 143 -14.21 5.84 4.01
CA GLU A 143 -14.58 6.47 2.74
C GLU A 143 -14.50 8.01 2.82
N ASN A 144 -14.03 8.63 1.74
CA ASN A 144 -13.89 10.08 1.59
C ASN A 144 -12.97 10.76 2.62
N ARG A 145 -12.01 10.03 3.20
CA ARG A 145 -10.97 10.58 4.07
C ARG A 145 -9.60 10.62 3.38
N THR A 146 -8.75 11.53 3.82
CA THR A 146 -7.40 11.73 3.26
C THR A 146 -6.34 10.87 3.93
N GLY A 147 -6.59 10.47 5.19
CA GLY A 147 -5.66 9.65 5.97
C GLY A 147 -4.66 10.45 6.79
N ASP A 148 -4.91 11.74 7.00
CA ASP A 148 -3.99 12.65 7.70
C ASP A 148 -4.14 12.61 9.23
N SER A 149 -5.17 11.92 9.74
CA SER A 149 -5.43 11.82 11.18
C SER A 149 -5.91 10.44 11.60
N ILE A 150 -5.76 10.12 12.90
CA ILE A 150 -6.33 8.89 13.49
C ILE A 150 -7.84 8.76 13.24
N SER A 151 -8.57 9.88 13.18
CA SER A 151 -10.03 9.89 13.03
C SER A 151 -10.49 9.42 11.65
N ASP A 152 -9.57 9.43 10.67
CA ASP A 152 -9.82 9.00 9.30
C ASP A 152 -9.85 7.48 9.15
N TYR A 153 -9.41 6.74 10.17
CA TYR A 153 -9.30 5.29 10.14
C TYR A 153 -10.35 4.61 11.03
N GLU A 154 -10.69 3.38 10.65
CA GLU A 154 -11.42 2.41 11.46
C GLU A 154 -10.59 1.13 11.62
N ILE A 155 -10.79 0.42 12.72
CA ILE A 155 -10.13 -0.87 12.98
C ILE A 155 -11.18 -1.97 12.88
N LYS A 156 -10.94 -2.98 12.05
CA LYS A 156 -11.77 -4.19 11.95
C LYS A 156 -10.94 -5.43 12.27
N LYS A 157 -11.56 -6.43 12.90
CA LYS A 157 -10.92 -7.74 13.10
C LYS A 157 -11.07 -8.59 11.84
N LYS A 158 -9.97 -9.17 11.36
CA LYS A 158 -9.93 -10.04 10.16
C LYS A 158 -10.92 -11.19 10.24
N GLU A 159 -11.13 -11.78 11.43
CA GLU A 159 -12.07 -12.87 11.67
C GLU A 159 -13.56 -12.50 11.47
N ARG A 160 -13.87 -11.20 11.36
CA ARG A 160 -15.23 -10.68 11.20
C ARG A 160 -15.51 -10.13 9.80
N LEU A 161 -14.64 -10.44 8.83
CA LEU A 161 -14.80 -10.14 7.41
C LEU A 161 -15.22 -11.40 6.64
#